data_AF-A0A529FF94-F1
#
_entry.id   AF-A0A529FF94-F1
#
_cell.length_a   1.000
_cell.length_b   1.000
_cell.length_c   1.000
_cell.angle_alpha   90.00
_cell.angle_beta   90.00
_cell.angle_gamma   90.00
#
_symmetry.space_group_name_H-M   'P 1'
#
loop_
_entity.id
_entity.type
_entity.pdbx_description
1 polymer ?
#
loop_
_entity_poly.entity_id
_entity_poly.type
_entity_poly.pdbx_seq_one_letter_code
_entity_poly.pdbx_strand_id
1 'polypeptide(L)'
;MAVHLTPGPFADAIDRGLVPAGGDRQASGVCRILIAHPGIGNIAAPAKWGEAQFAPHAFASRLADAGLRGSYFHDLDFWQVYDPKRRVGAQLMRSADGFPPWEPGAPLRAFLHWDYAARGMRLAHAGTLGIG
;
A
#
# COMPACT_ATOMS: atom_id res chain seq x y z
N MET A 1 -6.23 10.89 3.35
CA MET A 1 -5.58 10.08 2.29
C MET A 1 -6.53 10.06 1.11
N ALA A 2 -6.09 10.37 -0.09
CA ALA A 2 -6.93 10.24 -1.29
C ALA A 2 -6.48 9.00 -2.06
N VAL A 3 -7.42 8.10 -2.33
CA VAL A 3 -7.18 6.82 -2.99
C VAL A 3 -8.11 6.72 -4.19
N HIS A 4 -7.56 6.41 -5.36
CA HIS A 4 -8.35 6.17 -6.57
C HIS A 4 -8.57 4.67 -6.70
N LEU A 5 -9.83 4.23 -6.59
CA LEU A 5 -10.25 2.84 -6.56
C LEU A 5 -11.41 2.61 -7.52
N THR A 6 -11.38 1.49 -8.23
CA THR A 6 -12.57 0.90 -8.85
C THR A 6 -13.31 0.01 -7.83
N PRO A 7 -14.64 -0.14 -7.94
CA PRO A 7 -15.40 -1.06 -7.08
C PRO A 7 -14.84 -2.49 -7.13
N GLY A 8 -14.80 -3.15 -5.97
CA GLY A 8 -14.32 -4.52 -5.83
C GLY A 8 -13.91 -4.88 -4.39
N PRO A 9 -13.58 -6.15 -4.11
CA PRO A 9 -13.22 -6.65 -2.78
C PRO A 9 -12.17 -5.84 -2.04
N PHE A 10 -11.16 -5.31 -2.75
CA PHE A 10 -10.15 -4.45 -2.12
C PHE A 10 -10.69 -3.06 -1.75
N ALA A 11 -11.54 -2.48 -2.60
CA ALA A 11 -12.20 -1.21 -2.31
C ALA A 11 -13.13 -1.34 -1.10
N ASP A 12 -13.90 -2.44 -1.03
CA ASP A 12 -14.75 -2.75 0.12
C ASP A 12 -13.95 -2.92 1.42
N ALA A 13 -12.78 -3.55 1.34
CA ALA A 13 -11.90 -3.72 2.50
C ALA A 13 -11.32 -2.38 2.99
N ILE A 14 -10.93 -1.49 2.07
CA ILE A 14 -10.46 -0.14 2.41
C ILE A 14 -11.57 0.67 3.08
N ASP A 15 -12.79 0.63 2.54
CA ASP A 15 -13.94 1.36 3.07
C ASP A 15 -14.29 0.89 4.49
N ARG A 16 -14.33 -0.43 4.72
CA ARG A 16 -14.65 -1.00 6.04
C ARG A 16 -13.50 -0.93 7.04
N GLY A 17 -12.25 -0.97 6.57
CA GLY A 17 -11.05 -1.03 7.41
C GLY A 17 -10.58 0.32 7.94
N LEU A 18 -11.11 1.43 7.41
CA LEU A 18 -10.74 2.78 7.83
C LEU A 18 -11.83 3.38 8.73
N VAL A 19 -11.51 3.57 10.01
CA VAL A 19 -12.37 4.32 10.93
C VAL A 19 -12.07 5.82 10.76
N PRO A 20 -13.07 6.68 10.49
CA PRO A 20 -12.88 8.13 10.47
C PRO A 20 -12.34 8.62 11.82
N ALA A 21 -11.20 9.30 11.81
CA ALA A 21 -10.70 9.97 13.00
C ALA A 21 -11.58 11.21 13.27
N GLY A 22 -12.29 11.21 14.40
CA GLY A 22 -13.12 12.34 14.81
C GLY A 22 -12.26 13.58 15.10
N GLY A 23 -12.52 14.68 14.38
CA GLY A 23 -12.14 16.03 14.80
C GLY A 23 -10.66 16.42 14.69
N ASP A 24 -9.83 15.72 13.90
CA ASP A 24 -8.40 16.05 13.85
C ASP A 24 -8.08 17.21 12.89
N ARG A 25 -7.43 18.24 13.46
CA ARG A 25 -6.91 19.44 12.80
C ARG A 25 -6.08 19.04 11.58
N GLN A 26 -6.49 19.50 10.39
CA GLN A 26 -5.84 19.20 9.10
C GLN A 26 -4.32 19.31 9.18
N ALA A 27 -3.65 18.17 9.38
CA ALA A 27 -2.21 18.08 9.18
C ALA A 27 -1.96 18.29 7.69
N SER A 28 -1.36 19.43 7.33
CA SER A 28 -1.09 19.78 5.95
C SER A 28 -0.13 18.76 5.33
N GLY A 29 -0.69 17.91 4.49
CA GLY A 29 0.04 16.92 3.70
C GLY A 29 -0.87 15.74 3.44
N VAL A 30 -1.54 15.75 2.29
CA VAL A 30 -2.37 14.63 1.86
C VAL A 30 -1.46 13.53 1.35
N CYS A 31 -1.44 12.38 2.01
CA CYS A 31 -0.89 11.15 1.43
C CYS A 31 -1.81 10.67 0.30
N ARG A 32 -1.26 10.42 -0.89
CA ARG A 32 -2.00 10.00 -2.08
C ARG A 32 -1.49 8.65 -2.57
N ILE A 33 -2.37 7.66 -2.61
CA ILE A 33 -2.01 6.32 -3.09
C ILE A 33 -2.83 6.01 -4.33
N LEU A 34 -2.13 5.76 -5.45
CA LEU A 34 -2.75 5.21 -6.64
C LEU A 34 -2.87 3.69 -6.48
N ILE A 35 -4.05 3.15 -6.73
CA ILE A 35 -4.25 1.69 -6.82
C ILE A 35 -4.68 1.40 -8.25
N ALA A 36 -3.93 0.56 -8.93
CA ALA A 36 -4.12 0.35 -10.36
C ALA A 36 -3.99 -1.13 -10.75
N HIS A 37 -4.83 -1.54 -11.68
CA HIS A 37 -4.76 -2.82 -12.38
C HIS A 37 -5.22 -2.63 -13.83
N PRO A 38 -4.89 -3.55 -14.76
CA PRO A 38 -5.24 -3.44 -16.18
C PRO A 38 -6.73 -3.35 -16.52
N GLY A 39 -7.60 -3.68 -15.56
CA GLY A 39 -9.05 -3.52 -15.71
C GLY A 39 -9.51 -2.06 -15.53
N ILE A 40 -8.63 -1.17 -15.07
CA ILE A 40 -8.84 0.27 -15.05
C ILE A 40 -8.24 0.83 -16.34
N GLY A 41 -9.07 1.50 -17.17
CA GLY A 41 -8.69 1.90 -18.53
C GLY A 41 -7.31 2.56 -18.65
N ASN A 42 -6.59 2.21 -19.72
CA ASN A 42 -5.22 2.67 -20.05
C ASN A 42 -4.12 2.33 -19.03
N ILE A 43 -4.37 1.46 -18.05
CA ILE A 43 -3.32 0.94 -17.15
C ILE A 43 -2.66 -0.29 -17.76
N ALA A 44 -1.34 -0.27 -17.90
CA ALA A 44 -0.57 -1.42 -18.34
C ALA A 44 -0.51 -2.52 -17.27
N ALA A 45 -0.28 -3.77 -17.70
CA ALA A 45 0.02 -4.87 -16.79
C ALA A 45 1.24 -4.54 -15.91
N PRO A 46 1.21 -4.86 -14.60
CA PRO A 46 2.38 -4.70 -13.75
C PRO A 46 3.56 -5.49 -14.33
N ALA A 47 4.76 -4.94 -14.19
CA ALA A 47 5.97 -5.63 -14.59
C ALA A 47 6.12 -6.94 -13.80
N LYS A 48 6.67 -7.97 -14.44
CA LYS A 48 7.10 -9.18 -13.76
C LYS A 48 8.55 -9.00 -13.30
N TRP A 49 8.93 -9.65 -12.20
CA TRP A 49 10.33 -9.73 -11.84
C TRP A 49 11.09 -10.56 -12.88
N GLY A 50 12.18 -9.99 -13.41
CA GLY A 50 12.93 -10.57 -14.52
C GLY A 50 14.10 -11.50 -14.12
N GLU A 51 14.45 -11.57 -12.84
CA GLU A 51 15.57 -12.41 -12.35
C GLU A 51 15.07 -13.71 -11.70
N ALA A 52 15.92 -14.74 -11.65
CA ALA A 52 15.53 -16.08 -11.18
C ALA A 52 15.16 -16.14 -9.69
N GLN A 53 15.67 -15.21 -8.86
CA GLN A 53 15.36 -15.16 -7.43
C GLN A 53 15.05 -13.72 -7.00
N PHE A 54 13.87 -13.52 -6.42
CA PHE A 54 13.52 -12.26 -5.78
C PHE A 54 14.11 -12.23 -4.36
N ALA A 55 14.88 -11.20 -4.03
CA ALA A 55 15.47 -10.97 -2.72
C ALA A 55 14.80 -9.75 -2.04
N PRO A 56 13.78 -9.95 -1.19
CA PRO A 56 12.96 -8.86 -0.64
C PRO A 56 13.78 -7.80 0.11
N HIS A 57 14.76 -8.24 0.90
CA HIS A 57 15.60 -7.32 1.67
C HIS A 57 16.49 -6.47 0.77
N ALA A 58 17.17 -7.08 -0.21
CA ALA A 58 18.02 -6.35 -1.16
C ALA A 58 17.21 -5.35 -1.99
N PHE A 59 16.00 -5.72 -2.41
CA PHE A 59 15.07 -4.83 -3.10
C PHE A 59 14.69 -3.62 -2.23
N ALA A 60 14.27 -3.88 -0.98
CA ALA A 60 13.87 -2.81 -0.05
C ALA A 60 15.04 -1.87 0.27
N SER A 61 16.25 -2.41 0.47
CA SER A 61 17.45 -1.60 0.72
C SER A 61 17.81 -0.70 -0.45
N ARG A 62 17.79 -1.23 -1.69
CA ARG A 62 18.05 -0.42 -2.90
C ARG A 62 17.06 0.72 -3.07
N LEU A 63 15.78 0.47 -2.81
CA LEU A 63 14.78 1.55 -2.82
C LEU A 63 15.04 2.55 -1.70
N ALA A 64 15.44 2.08 -0.52
CA ALA A 64 15.75 2.96 0.60
C ALA A 64 16.94 3.89 0.32
N ASP A 65 17.97 3.40 -0.36
CA ASP A 65 19.12 4.20 -0.80
C ASP A 65 18.70 5.32 -1.76
N ALA A 66 17.65 5.09 -2.57
CA ALA A 66 17.05 6.08 -3.45
C ALA A 66 16.01 6.99 -2.74
N GLY A 67 15.84 6.87 -1.41
CA GLY A 67 14.85 7.62 -0.65
C GLY A 67 13.41 7.14 -0.84
N LEU A 68 13.22 5.97 -1.45
CA LEU A 68 11.92 5.35 -1.69
C LEU A 68 11.67 4.21 -0.69
N ARG A 69 10.45 3.69 -0.71
CA ARG A 69 10.07 2.46 -0.03
C ARG A 69 9.32 1.57 -1.01
N GLY A 70 9.47 0.26 -0.86
CA GLY A 70 8.69 -0.64 -1.67
C GLY A 70 8.66 -2.07 -1.16
N SER A 71 7.67 -2.78 -1.68
CA SER A 71 7.43 -4.20 -1.46
C SER A 71 6.98 -4.82 -2.79
N TYR A 72 7.39 -6.05 -3.04
CA TYR A 72 6.93 -6.83 -4.18
C TYR A 72 6.59 -8.24 -3.73
N PHE A 73 5.38 -8.69 -4.06
CA PHE A 73 4.91 -10.04 -3.81
C PHE A 73 4.79 -10.78 -5.15
N HIS A 74 5.80 -11.62 -5.41
CA HIS A 74 6.10 -12.20 -6.71
C HIS A 74 5.01 -13.11 -7.26
N ASP A 75 4.36 -13.91 -6.41
CA ASP A 75 3.29 -14.83 -6.86
C ASP A 75 2.12 -14.11 -7.54
N LEU A 76 1.88 -12.85 -7.16
CA LEU A 76 0.75 -12.05 -7.62
C LEU A 76 1.15 -10.88 -8.52
N ASP A 77 2.43 -10.71 -8.83
CA ASP A 77 2.98 -9.50 -9.43
C ASP A 77 2.45 -8.22 -8.74
N PHE A 78 2.37 -8.28 -7.41
CA PHE A 78 1.79 -7.24 -6.59
C PHE A 78 2.88 -6.29 -6.13
N TRP A 79 2.83 -5.05 -6.63
CA TRP A 79 3.83 -4.03 -6.36
C TRP A 79 3.27 -2.97 -5.42
N GLN A 80 4.08 -2.54 -4.46
CA GLN A 80 3.87 -1.34 -3.68
C GLN A 80 5.14 -0.50 -3.71
N VAL A 81 5.04 0.76 -4.13
CA VAL A 81 6.15 1.72 -4.14
C VAL A 81 5.67 3.04 -3.57
N TYR A 82 6.49 3.68 -2.75
CA TYR A 82 6.15 4.89 -2.03
C TYR A 82 7.32 5.86 -1.97
N ASP A 83 7.04 7.13 -2.19
CA ASP A 83 7.95 8.26 -1.99
C ASP A 83 7.52 8.99 -0.70
N PRO A 84 8.24 8.81 0.41
CA PRO A 84 7.95 9.49 1.67
C PRO A 84 8.11 11.01 1.61
N LYS A 85 9.01 11.52 0.77
CA LYS A 85 9.26 12.96 0.62
C LYS A 85 8.06 13.64 -0.05
N ARG A 86 7.52 13.03 -1.10
CA ARG A 86 6.35 13.54 -1.84
C ARG A 86 5.01 13.07 -1.27
N ARG A 87 5.04 12.07 -0.38
CA ARG A 87 3.87 11.39 0.21
C ARG A 87 2.91 10.85 -0.86
N VAL A 88 3.49 10.27 -1.90
CA VAL A 88 2.77 9.61 -2.99
C VAL A 88 3.21 8.16 -3.10
N GLY A 89 2.27 7.27 -3.41
CA GLY A 89 2.58 5.87 -3.63
C GLY A 89 1.71 5.25 -4.71
N ALA A 90 2.12 4.08 -5.18
CA ALA A 90 1.40 3.27 -6.14
C ALA A 90 1.35 1.83 -5.64
N GLN A 91 0.15 1.23 -5.71
CA GLN A 91 -0.09 -0.19 -5.62
C GLN A 91 -0.53 -0.70 -7.00
N LEU A 92 0.23 -1.63 -7.57
CA LEU A 92 -0.06 -2.21 -8.87
C LEU A 92 -0.42 -3.68 -8.70
N MET A 93 -1.53 -4.08 -9.33
CA MET A 93 -2.13 -5.41 -9.21
C MET A 93 -2.43 -5.98 -10.61
N ARG A 94 -2.41 -7.31 -10.77
CA ARG A 94 -2.75 -7.96 -12.05
C ARG A 94 -4.24 -7.88 -12.40
N SER A 95 -5.10 -7.80 -11.40
CA SER A 95 -6.56 -7.76 -11.51
C SER A 95 -7.13 -7.11 -10.25
N ALA A 96 -8.43 -6.80 -10.23
CA ALA A 96 -9.09 -6.19 -9.07
C ALA A 96 -8.95 -7.01 -7.78
N ASP A 97 -8.83 -8.34 -7.91
CA ASP A 97 -8.71 -9.29 -6.81
C ASP A 97 -7.29 -9.86 -6.66
N GLY A 98 -6.33 -9.34 -7.44
CA GLY A 98 -4.95 -9.81 -7.51
C GLY A 98 -4.09 -9.29 -6.37
N PHE A 99 -4.54 -9.45 -5.12
CA PHE A 99 -3.83 -9.01 -3.92
C PHE A 99 -3.57 -10.18 -2.96
N PRO A 100 -2.51 -10.10 -2.12
CA PRO A 100 -2.24 -11.13 -1.11
C PRO A 100 -3.40 -11.33 -0.13
N PRO A 101 -3.60 -12.54 0.42
CA PRO A 101 -4.76 -12.86 1.26
C PRO A 101 -4.86 -12.04 2.56
N TRP A 102 -3.74 -11.45 3.02
CA TRP A 102 -3.73 -10.58 4.20
C TRP A 102 -4.08 -9.12 3.90
N GLU A 103 -4.06 -8.67 2.63
CA GLU A 103 -4.31 -7.28 2.28
C GLU A 103 -5.72 -6.81 2.70
N PRO A 104 -6.81 -7.60 2.58
CA PRO A 104 -8.13 -7.18 3.08
C PRO A 104 -8.20 -6.99 4.59
N GLY A 105 -7.38 -7.71 5.36
CA GLY A 105 -7.35 -7.60 6.83
C GLY A 105 -6.57 -6.38 7.33
N ALA A 106 -5.70 -5.80 6.51
CA ALA A 106 -4.94 -4.61 6.83
C ALA A 106 -4.60 -3.83 5.55
N PRO A 107 -5.60 -3.22 4.90
CA PRO A 107 -5.39 -2.59 3.60
C PRO A 107 -4.45 -1.40 3.72
N LEU A 108 -3.58 -1.24 2.73
CA LEU A 108 -2.62 -0.13 2.64
C LEU A 108 -1.62 -0.06 3.82
N ARG A 109 -1.51 -1.14 4.59
CA ARG A 109 -0.64 -1.22 5.77
C ARG A 109 0.79 -0.79 5.48
N ALA A 110 1.38 -1.26 4.39
CA ALA A 110 2.74 -0.90 4.01
C ALA A 110 2.92 0.63 3.89
N PHE A 111 2.00 1.31 3.18
CA PHE A 111 2.02 2.76 3.01
C PHE A 111 1.86 3.52 4.32
N LEU A 112 0.96 3.08 5.20
CA LEU A 112 0.78 3.68 6.52
C LEU A 112 2.05 3.54 7.36
N HIS A 113 2.64 2.35 7.40
CA HIS A 113 3.92 2.14 8.09
C HIS A 113 5.02 3.04 7.56
N TRP A 114 5.14 3.20 6.24
CA TRP A 114 6.17 4.06 5.64
C TRP A 114 5.91 5.55 5.89
N ASP A 115 4.68 6.04 5.77
CA ASP A 115 4.32 7.44 6.05
C ASP A 115 4.58 7.80 7.51
N TYR A 116 4.19 6.94 8.46
CA TYR A 116 4.44 7.15 9.87
C TYR A 116 5.93 7.05 10.22
N ALA A 117 6.65 6.04 9.70
CA ALA A 117 8.08 5.90 9.95
C ALA A 117 8.88 7.12 9.46
N ALA A 118 8.52 7.69 8.30
CA ALA A 118 9.13 8.91 7.78
C ALA A 118 8.89 10.15 8.66
N ARG A 119 7.86 10.11 9.53
CA ARG A 119 7.53 11.14 10.50
C ARG A 119 8.10 10.84 11.90
N GLY A 120 8.97 9.84 12.03
CA GLY A 120 9.50 9.39 13.32
C GLY A 120 8.49 8.67 14.21
N MET A 121 7.35 8.26 13.64
CA MET A 121 6.28 7.55 14.35
C MET A 121 6.36 6.04 14.09
N ARG A 122 5.76 5.24 14.98
CA ARG A 122 5.57 3.80 14.77
C ARG A 122 4.09 3.48 14.85
N LEU A 123 3.62 2.66 13.92
CA LEU A 123 2.26 2.13 13.95
C LEU A 123 2.24 0.91 14.87
N ALA A 124 1.50 0.97 15.96
CA ALA A 124 1.19 -0.20 16.79
C ALA A 124 -0.09 -0.85 16.26
N HIS A 125 -0.08 -2.15 16.01
CA HIS A 125 -1.30 -2.89 15.73
C HIS A 125 -2.07 -3.05 17.05
N ALA A 126 -3.21 -2.38 17.17
CA ALA A 126 -4.18 -2.72 18.18
C ALA A 126 -4.90 -3.99 17.71
N GLY A 127 -4.42 -5.15 18.15
CA GLY A 127 -5.24 -6.36 18.10
C GLY A 127 -6.47 -6.11 18.95
N THR A 128 -7.67 -6.30 18.40
CA THR A 128 -8.92 -6.14 19.14
C THR A 128 -8.87 -7.00 20.41
N LEU A 129 -8.95 -6.38 21.59
CA LEU A 129 -9.36 -7.10 22.79
C LEU A 129 -10.82 -7.50 22.56
N GLY A 130 -11.05 -8.78 22.29
CA GLY A 130 -12.41 -9.33 22.28
C GLY A 130 -12.98 -9.21 23.69
N ILE A 131 -14.12 -8.53 23.83
CA ILE A 131 -14.94 -8.65 25.03
C ILE A 131 -15.52 -10.07 24.99
N GLY A 132 -15.13 -10.90 25.93
CA GLY A 132 -15.75 -12.21 26.17
C GLY A 132 -17.19 -12.07 26.65
#